data_AF-A0A496UU35-F1
#
_entry.id   AF-A0A496UU35-F1
#
_cell.length_a   1.000
_cell.length_b   1.000
_cell.length_c   1.000
_cell.angle_alpha   90.00
_cell.angle_beta   90.00
_cell.angle_gamma   90.00
#
_symmetry.space_group_name_H-M   'P 1'
#
loop_
_entity.id
_entity.type
_entity.pdbx_description
1 polymer ?
#
loop_
_entity_poly.entity_id
_entity_poly.type
_entity_poly.pdbx_seq_one_letter_code
_entity_poly.pdbx_strand_id
1 'polypeptide(L)'
;MAIGGIKSLGSIDPAAAYGIGAPGKPAAGPSFVDQLQSAMGEVQELQTRKSELVEGMVAGEVSEVHDVMVAAKEAQLAFELLLEVRNKLLEGYQELMRMQV
;
A
#
# COMPACT_ATOMS: atom_id res chain seq x y z
N MET A 1 71.89 -9.87 9.10
CA MET A 1 71.25 -8.54 9.26
C MET A 1 70.95 -8.03 7.86
N ALA A 2 69.73 -7.78 7.38
CA ALA A 2 68.43 -7.58 8.02
C ALA A 2 67.33 -8.30 7.19
N ILE A 3 66.34 -8.88 7.88
CA ILE A 3 65.09 -9.37 7.30
C ILE A 3 64.06 -8.24 7.42
N GLY A 4 63.58 -7.76 6.27
CA GLY A 4 62.59 -6.71 6.17
C GLY A 4 61.16 -7.26 6.24
N GLY A 5 60.40 -6.76 7.22
CA GLY A 5 58.99 -6.39 7.11
C GLY A 5 57.99 -7.42 6.58
N ILE A 6 57.46 -8.25 7.48
CA ILE A 6 56.12 -8.83 7.30
C ILE A 6 55.10 -7.68 7.29
N LYS A 7 54.53 -7.44 6.10
CA LYS A 7 53.40 -6.54 5.86
C LYS A 7 52.23 -6.96 6.75
N SER A 8 51.82 -6.04 7.62
CA SER A 8 50.66 -6.13 8.51
C SER A 8 49.50 -6.83 7.80
N LEU A 9 49.11 -7.99 8.34
CA LEU A 9 47.84 -8.64 8.06
C LEU A 9 46.77 -7.58 8.29
N GLY A 10 46.12 -7.17 7.21
CA GLY A 10 45.02 -6.21 7.25
C GLY A 10 44.01 -6.67 8.28
N SER A 11 43.61 -5.73 9.13
CA SER A 11 42.51 -5.87 10.07
C SER A 11 41.32 -6.49 9.35
N ILE A 12 41.07 -7.77 9.61
CA ILE A 12 39.83 -8.41 9.23
C ILE A 12 38.80 -7.83 10.20
N ASP A 13 38.09 -6.81 9.77
CA ASP A 13 36.92 -6.30 10.48
C ASP A 13 35.88 -7.44 10.54
N PRO A 14 35.61 -8.03 11.72
CA PRO A 14 34.67 -9.15 11.84
C PRO A 14 33.23 -8.73 11.50
N ALA A 15 32.96 -7.42 11.47
CA ALA A 15 31.68 -6.84 11.05
C ALA A 15 31.42 -6.93 9.54
N ALA A 16 32.44 -7.14 8.70
CA ALA A 16 32.26 -7.34 7.25
C ALA A 16 32.07 -8.82 6.88
N ALA A 17 32.48 -9.75 7.77
CA ALA A 17 32.37 -11.19 7.54
C ALA A 17 30.97 -11.73 7.88
N TYR A 18 30.29 -11.12 8.84
CA TYR A 18 28.86 -11.29 9.04
C TYR A 18 28.19 -10.18 8.25
N GLY A 19 27.50 -10.49 7.16
CA GLY A 19 26.77 -9.56 6.29
C GLY A 19 25.61 -8.83 6.99
N ILE A 20 25.84 -8.27 8.18
CA ILE A 20 25.02 -7.26 8.82
C ILE A 20 25.39 -5.93 8.14
N GLY A 21 25.08 -5.85 6.85
CA GLY A 21 24.93 -4.57 6.18
C GLY A 21 23.88 -3.78 6.95
N ALA A 22 24.15 -2.50 7.16
CA ALA A 22 23.21 -1.53 7.72
C ALA A 22 21.78 -1.81 7.22
N PRO A 23 20.74 -1.66 8.07
CA PRO A 23 19.36 -1.94 7.69
C PRO A 23 19.08 -1.29 6.34
N GLY A 24 18.89 -2.14 5.32
CA GLY A 24 18.70 -1.72 3.95
C GLY A 24 17.60 -0.67 3.93
N LYS A 25 17.92 0.50 3.38
CA LYS A 25 16.98 1.60 3.18
C LYS A 25 15.69 1.00 2.59
N PRO A 26 14.53 1.17 3.24
CA PRO A 26 13.30 0.55 2.76
C PRO A 26 13.13 0.92 1.30
N ALA A 27 12.88 -0.08 0.45
CA ALA A 27 12.64 0.14 -0.96
C ALA A 27 11.59 1.24 -1.09
N ALA A 28 11.90 2.28 -1.87
CA ALA A 28 10.97 3.35 -2.20
C ALA A 28 9.92 2.81 -3.17
N GLY A 29 9.07 1.90 -2.70
CA GLY A 29 7.79 1.61 -3.30
C GLY A 29 6.83 2.78 -3.04
N PRO A 30 5.67 2.81 -3.73
CA PRO A 30 4.62 3.77 -3.42
C PRO A 30 4.35 3.76 -1.93
N SER A 31 4.25 4.92 -1.31
CA SER A 31 3.89 4.96 0.10
C SER A 31 2.50 4.37 0.26
N PHE A 32 2.23 3.82 1.44
CA PHE A 32 0.88 3.34 1.76
C PHE A 32 -0.19 4.44 1.52
N VAL A 33 0.18 5.71 1.71
CA VAL A 33 -0.68 6.87 1.43
C VAL A 33 -0.98 7.00 -0.07
N ASP A 34 -0.01 6.75 -0.94
CA ASP A 34 -0.21 6.77 -2.40
C ASP A 34 -1.15 5.64 -2.85
N GLN A 35 -1.03 4.45 -2.23
CA GLN A 35 -1.94 3.33 -2.47
C GLN A 35 -3.34 3.59 -1.95
N LEU A 36 -3.47 4.20 -0.77
CA LEU A 36 -4.77 4.60 -0.23
C LEU A 36 -5.44 5.66 -1.10
N GLN A 37 -4.69 6.65 -1.60
CA GLN A 37 -5.21 7.64 -2.55
C GLN A 37 -5.68 6.98 -3.86
N SER A 38 -4.91 6.02 -4.37
CA SER A 38 -5.28 5.28 -5.57
C SER A 38 -6.57 4.48 -5.36
N ALA A 39 -6.69 3.75 -4.25
CA ALA A 39 -7.90 3.00 -3.89
C ALA A 39 -9.13 3.91 -3.69
N MET A 40 -8.96 5.11 -3.12
CA MET A 40 -10.04 6.10 -3.05
C MET A 40 -10.48 6.57 -4.44
N GLY A 41 -9.54 6.75 -5.38
CA GLY A 41 -9.83 7.03 -6.78
C GLY A 41 -10.63 5.92 -7.46
N GLU A 42 -10.26 4.66 -7.23
CA GLU A 42 -10.97 3.49 -7.76
C GLU A 42 -12.41 3.41 -7.24
N VAL A 43 -12.65 3.67 -5.95
CA VAL A 43 -14.02 3.73 -5.38
C VAL A 43 -14.84 4.85 -6.03
N GLN A 44 -14.22 5.99 -6.31
CA GLN A 44 -14.88 7.10 -7.00
C GLN A 44 -15.27 6.73 -8.44
N GLU A 45 -14.40 6.04 -9.18
CA GLU A 45 -14.71 5.53 -10.51
C GLU A 45 -15.85 4.51 -10.48
N LEU A 46 -15.84 3.57 -9.53
CA LEU A 46 -16.92 2.60 -9.38
C LEU A 46 -18.27 3.27 -9.11
N GLN A 47 -18.30 4.35 -8.32
CA GLN A 47 -19.52 5.14 -8.09
C GLN A 47 -19.99 5.88 -9.35
N THR A 48 -19.07 6.45 -10.13
CA THR A 48 -19.40 7.12 -11.39
C THR A 48 -19.95 6.11 -12.40
N ARG A 49 -19.27 4.98 -12.60
CA ARG A 49 -19.72 3.91 -13.50
C ARG A 49 -21.11 3.40 -13.13
N LYS A 50 -21.38 3.20 -11.83
CA LYS A 50 -22.71 2.82 -11.37
C LYS A 50 -23.76 3.87 -11.78
N SER A 51 -23.45 5.15 -11.60
CA SER A 51 -24.36 6.24 -11.96
C SER A 51 -24.66 6.26 -13.47
N GLU A 52 -23.63 6.11 -14.30
CA GLU A 52 -23.76 6.03 -15.76
C GLU A 52 -24.61 4.83 -16.21
N LEU A 53 -24.40 3.65 -15.61
CA LEU A 53 -25.17 2.45 -15.91
C LEU A 53 -26.64 2.60 -15.48
N VAL A 54 -26.91 3.25 -14.34
CA VAL A 54 -28.27 3.57 -13.89
C VAL A 54 -28.94 4.56 -14.84
N GLU A 55 -28.23 5.57 -15.31
CA GLU A 55 -28.75 6.58 -16.23
C GLU A 55 -29.07 5.97 -17.60
N GLY A 56 -28.18 5.14 -18.15
CA GLY A 56 -28.41 4.40 -19.39
C GLY A 56 -29.55 3.38 -19.29
N MET A 57 -29.76 2.77 -18.12
CA MET A 57 -30.91 1.90 -17.85
C MET A 57 -32.23 2.68 -17.87
N VAL A 58 -32.28 3.87 -17.26
CA VAL A 58 -33.48 4.72 -17.25
C VAL A 58 -33.75 5.33 -18.64
N ALA A 59 -32.70 5.60 -19.43
CA ALA A 59 -32.80 6.06 -20.81
C ALA A 59 -33.27 4.97 -21.80
N GLY A 60 -33.33 3.71 -21.36
CA GLY A 60 -33.74 2.57 -22.19
C GLY A 60 -32.65 2.03 -23.12
N GLU A 61 -31.40 2.50 -22.97
CA GLU A 61 -30.24 2.05 -23.77
C GLU A 61 -29.55 0.81 -23.18
N VAL A 62 -29.80 0.48 -21.91
CA VAL A 62 -29.19 -0.68 -21.24
C VAL A 62 -30.24 -1.78 -21.05
N SER A 63 -30.15 -2.83 -21.87
CA SER A 63 -31.02 -4.03 -21.77
C SER A 63 -30.64 -4.96 -20.61
N GLU A 64 -29.50 -4.75 -19.95
CA GLU A 64 -28.98 -5.67 -18.95
C GLU A 64 -28.99 -5.07 -17.54
N VAL A 65 -30.16 -5.15 -16.89
CA VAL A 65 -30.35 -4.82 -15.47
C VAL A 65 -29.33 -5.55 -14.56
N HIS A 66 -28.80 -6.69 -15.01
CA HIS A 66 -27.77 -7.44 -14.31
C HIS A 66 -26.48 -6.64 -14.12
N ASP A 67 -26.03 -5.89 -15.13
CA ASP A 67 -24.77 -5.13 -15.08
C ASP A 67 -24.85 -3.97 -14.09
N VAL A 68 -26.02 -3.31 -14.01
CA VAL A 68 -26.29 -2.25 -13.01
C VAL A 68 -26.22 -2.83 -11.59
N MET A 69 -26.79 -4.02 -11.38
CA MET A 69 -26.79 -4.70 -10.09
C MET A 69 -25.39 -5.16 -9.68
N VAL A 70 -24.59 -5.69 -10.62
CA VAL A 70 -23.20 -6.07 -10.38
C VAL A 70 -22.35 -4.85 -10.03
N ALA A 71 -22.41 -3.80 -10.84
CA ALA A 71 -21.68 -2.56 -10.58
C ALA A 71 -22.07 -1.92 -9.24
N ALA A 72 -23.37 -1.97 -8.87
CA ALA A 72 -23.83 -1.51 -7.57
C ALA A 72 -23.26 -2.34 -6.40
N LYS A 73 -23.12 -3.66 -6.57
CA LYS A 73 -22.54 -4.55 -5.55
C LYS A 73 -21.03 -4.37 -5.42
N GLU A 74 -20.32 -4.21 -6.53
CA GLU A 74 -18.88 -3.91 -6.53
C GLU A 74 -18.59 -2.59 -5.82
N ALA A 75 -19.32 -1.53 -6.16
CA ALA A 75 -19.15 -0.23 -5.51
C ALA A 75 -19.44 -0.27 -4.00
N GLN A 76 -20.45 -1.04 -3.59
CA GLN A 76 -20.78 -1.20 -2.17
C GLN A 76 -19.68 -1.95 -1.41
N LEU A 77 -19.19 -3.07 -1.96
CA LEU A 77 -18.13 -3.86 -1.33
C LEU A 77 -16.81 -3.07 -1.23
N ALA A 78 -16.45 -2.34 -2.30
CA ALA A 78 -15.25 -1.50 -2.31
C ALA A 78 -15.31 -0.37 -1.27
N PHE A 79 -16.50 0.21 -1.06
CA PHE A 79 -16.71 1.22 -0.03
C PHE A 79 -16.62 0.64 1.39
N GLU A 80 -17.20 -0.54 1.64
CA GLU A 80 -17.10 -1.25 2.92
C GLU A 80 -15.63 -1.55 3.27
N LEU A 81 -14.86 -2.05 2.30
CA LEU A 81 -13.42 -2.28 2.45
C LEU A 81 -12.67 -0.98 2.82
N LEU A 82 -12.98 0.13 2.15
CA LEU A 82 -12.34 1.43 2.43
C LEU A 82 -12.62 1.91 3.87
N LEU A 83 -13.85 1.71 4.36
CA LEU A 83 -14.19 2.06 5.74
C LEU A 83 -13.39 1.23 6.75
N GLU A 84 -13.20 -0.05 6.48
CA GLU A 84 -12.41 -0.93 7.35
C GLU A 84 -10.94 -0.52 7.37
N VAL A 85 -10.36 -0.20 6.20
CA VAL A 85 -9.00 0.35 6.11
C VAL A 85 -8.88 1.67 6.87
N ARG A 86 -9.83 2.60 6.70
CA ARG A 86 -9.86 3.87 7.45
C ARG A 86 -9.87 3.63 8.95
N ASN A 87 -10.74 2.74 9.43
CA ASN A 87 -10.83 2.43 10.85
C ASN A 87 -9.52 1.82 11.36
N LYS A 88 -8.90 0.91 10.60
CA LYS A 88 -7.64 0.28 11.01
C LYS A 88 -6.47 1.25 11.07
N LEU A 89 -6.46 2.27 10.21
CA LEU A 89 -5.45 3.33 10.24
C LEU A 89 -5.62 4.25 11.44
N LEU A 90 -6.87 4.57 11.81
CA LEU A 90 -7.15 5.35 13.01
C LEU A 90 -6.75 4.58 14.28
N GLU A 91 -7.03 3.28 14.34
CA GLU A 91 -6.56 2.39 15.40
C GLU A 91 -5.03 2.35 15.49
N GLY A 92 -4.35 2.15 14.35
CA GLY A 92 -2.89 2.12 14.30
C GLY A 92 -2.25 3.43 14.74
N TYR A 93 -2.84 4.56 14.35
CA TYR A 93 -2.40 5.88 14.82
C TYR A 93 -2.60 6.05 16.34
N GLN A 94 -3.74 5.61 16.87
CA GLN A 94 -4.01 5.64 18.32
C GLN A 94 -3.07 4.75 19.13
N GLU A 95 -2.73 3.57 18.61
CA GLU A 95 -1.79 2.65 19.27
C GLU A 95 -0.37 3.22 19.32
N LEU A 96 0.11 3.84 18.23
CA LEU A 96 1.40 4.53 18.21
C LEU A 96 1.46 5.66 19.25
N MET A 97 0.37 6.41 19.43
CA MET A 97 0.27 7.46 20.46
C MET A 97 0.32 6.88 21.88
N ARG A 98 -0.27 5.70 22.11
CA ARG A 98 -0.21 5.00 23.41
C ARG A 98 1.16 4.39 23.73
N MET A 99 1.98 4.09 22.72
CA MET A 99 3.34 3.58 22.94
C MET A 99 4.35 4.67 23.35
N GLN A 100 4.06 5.94 23.08
CA GLN A 100 5.00 7.05 23.32
C GLN A 100 4.80 7.79 24.66
N VAL A 101 3.82 7.39 25.47
CA VAL A 101 3.61 7.92 26.83
C VAL A 101 4.20 7.02 27.91
#